data_AF-A0A3D0RWL5-F1
#
_entry.id   AF-A0A3D0RWL5-F1
#
_cell.length_a   1.000
_cell.length_b   1.000
_cell.length_c   1.000
_cell.angle_alpha   90.00
_cell.angle_beta   90.00
_cell.angle_gamma   90.00
#
_symmetry.space_group_name_H-M   'P 1'
#
loop_
_entity.id
_entity.type
_entity.pdbx_description
1 polymer ?
#
loop_
_entity_poly.entity_id
_entity_poly.type
_entity_poly.pdbx_seq_one_letter_code
_entity_poly.pdbx_strand_id
1 'polypeptide(L)'
;MTPLEALLEELEAALYAWDRVSLYEFSWFSRGLQRGLTEDEIAVLCQEAYDDFTSRHKLHLEWFDWPAAGTTGRPAEPGTPLDFDINTRGEIDSPFLALVPDSPISPG
;
A
#
# COMPACT_ATOMS: atom_id res chain seq x y z
N MET A 1 -11.61 -13.03 11.80
CA MET A 1 -10.91 -12.07 10.95
C MET A 1 -10.09 -12.86 9.95
N THR A 2 -10.36 -12.67 8.67
CA THR A 2 -9.63 -13.29 7.56
C THR A 2 -8.28 -12.58 7.34
N PRO A 3 -7.33 -13.18 6.61
CA PRO A 3 -6.10 -12.48 6.20
C PRO A 3 -6.38 -11.14 5.53
N LEU A 4 -7.36 -11.11 4.62
CA LEU A 4 -7.76 -9.91 3.89
C LEU A 4 -8.33 -8.83 4.82
N GLU A 5 -9.24 -9.19 5.73
CA GLU A 5 -9.80 -8.24 6.69
C GLU A 5 -8.73 -7.63 7.60
N ALA A 6 -7.79 -8.44 8.09
CA ALA A 6 -6.69 -7.97 8.93
C ALA A 6 -5.76 -7.02 8.16
N LEU A 7 -5.43 -7.36 6.90
CA LEU A 7 -4.61 -6.51 6.06
C LEU A 7 -5.29 -5.18 5.77
N LEU A 8 -6.58 -5.19 5.43
CA LEU A 8 -7.35 -3.97 5.19
C LEU A 8 -7.37 -3.07 6.43
N GLU A 9 -7.52 -3.62 7.64
CA GLU A 9 -7.46 -2.83 8.88
C GLU A 9 -6.12 -2.10 9.06
N GLU A 10 -4.99 -2.77 8.78
CA GLU A 10 -3.66 -2.14 8.81
C GLU A 10 -3.51 -1.04 7.74
N LEU A 11 -4.02 -1.28 6.52
CA LEU A 11 -3.97 -0.30 5.43
C LEU A 11 -4.83 0.93 5.72
N GLU A 12 -6.02 0.76 6.31
CA GLU A 12 -6.87 1.87 6.77
C GLU A 12 -6.17 2.70 7.86
N ALA A 13 -5.51 2.03 8.81
CA ALA A 13 -4.76 2.71 9.86
C ALA A 13 -3.58 3.51 9.28
N ALA A 14 -2.86 2.95 8.31
CA ALA A 14 -1.79 3.64 7.60
C ALA A 14 -2.31 4.86 6.82
N LEU A 15 -3.40 4.68 6.08
CA LEU A 15 -4.02 5.74 5.30
C LEU A 15 -4.49 6.90 6.19
N TYR A 16 -5.11 6.61 7.33
CA TYR A 16 -5.54 7.64 8.28
C TYR A 16 -4.37 8.35 8.96
N ALA A 17 -3.31 7.63 9.30
CA ALA A 17 -2.16 8.21 10.00
C ALA A 17 -1.27 9.07 9.08
N TRP A 18 -1.14 8.69 7.81
CA TRP A 18 -0.14 9.26 6.90
C TRP A 18 -0.74 9.95 5.67
N ASP A 19 -2.06 9.91 5.49
CA ASP A 19 -2.79 10.41 4.31
C ASP A 19 -2.28 9.77 3.00
N ARG A 20 -1.71 8.56 3.11
CA ARG A 20 -1.23 7.72 2.00
C ARG A 20 -0.98 6.29 2.46
N VAL A 21 -0.92 5.36 1.51
CA VAL A 21 -0.46 3.98 1.72
C VAL A 21 0.51 3.60 0.62
N SER A 22 1.73 3.26 0.98
CA SER A 22 2.76 2.82 0.03
C SER A 22 2.49 1.38 -0.42
N LEU A 23 2.71 1.05 -1.69
CA LEU A 23 2.39 -0.28 -2.20
C LEU A 23 3.22 -1.39 -1.52
N TYR A 24 4.45 -1.10 -1.12
CA TYR A 24 5.26 -2.06 -0.34
C TYR A 24 4.64 -2.38 1.04
N GLU A 25 3.81 -1.49 1.60
CA GLU A 25 3.17 -1.70 2.91
C GLU A 25 2.18 -2.87 2.87
N PHE A 26 1.55 -3.14 1.71
CA PHE A 26 0.67 -4.30 1.52
C PHE A 26 1.39 -5.60 1.84
N SER A 27 2.58 -5.76 1.26
CA SER A 27 3.35 -6.99 1.42
C SER A 27 4.11 -7.02 2.75
N TRP A 28 4.49 -5.86 3.29
CA TRP A 28 5.06 -5.73 4.64
C TRP A 28 4.05 -6.14 5.72
N PHE A 29 2.83 -5.61 5.69
CA PHE A 29 1.78 -5.97 6.65
C PHE A 29 1.35 -7.43 6.49
N SER A 30 1.23 -7.94 5.26
CA SER A 30 0.91 -9.36 5.01
C SER A 30 1.89 -10.31 5.71
N ARG A 31 3.19 -10.00 5.67
CA ARG A 31 4.24 -10.78 6.37
C ARG A 31 4.17 -10.67 7.87
N GLY A 32 3.81 -9.50 8.39
CA GLY A 32 3.65 -9.26 9.83
C GLY A 32 2.44 -10.01 10.40
N LEU A 33 1.32 -9.99 9.69
CA LEU A 33 0.04 -10.56 10.12
C LEU A 33 0.02 -12.08 10.03
N GLN A 34 0.65 -12.69 9.01
CA GLN A 34 0.55 -14.14 8.78
C GLN A 34 1.90 -14.80 8.52
N ARG A 35 2.44 -15.43 9.58
CA ARG A 35 3.61 -16.30 9.48
C ARG A 35 3.23 -17.58 8.74
N GLY A 36 3.68 -17.73 7.49
CA GLY A 36 3.57 -18.98 6.74
C GLY A 36 3.02 -18.88 5.32
N LEU A 37 2.59 -17.69 4.88
CA LEU A 37 2.25 -17.48 3.47
C LEU A 37 3.51 -17.52 2.60
N THR A 38 3.37 -18.15 1.44
CA THR A 38 4.34 -18.11 0.34
C THR A 38 4.29 -16.75 -0.37
N GLU A 39 5.33 -16.45 -1.15
CA GLU A 39 5.38 -15.21 -1.95
C GLU A 39 4.19 -15.08 -2.92
N ASP A 40 3.79 -16.19 -3.55
CA ASP A 40 2.61 -16.23 -4.44
C ASP A 40 1.31 -15.95 -3.68
N GLU A 41 1.14 -16.52 -2.48
CA GLU A 41 -0.03 -16.25 -1.63
C GLU A 41 -0.06 -14.79 -1.15
N ILE A 42 1.09 -14.21 -0.82
CA ILE A 42 1.20 -12.79 -0.47
C ILE A 42 0.85 -11.93 -1.69
N ALA A 43 1.32 -12.27 -2.89
CA ALA A 43 1.01 -11.52 -4.10
C ALA A 43 -0.50 -11.51 -4.40
N VAL A 44 -1.16 -12.68 -4.29
CA VAL A 44 -2.62 -12.78 -4.43
C VAL A 44 -3.34 -11.94 -3.37
N LEU A 45 -2.93 -12.04 -2.10
CA LEU A 45 -3.53 -11.28 -1.01
C LEU A 45 -3.36 -9.76 -1.19
N CYS A 46 -2.18 -9.32 -1.64
CA CYS A 46 -1.93 -7.91 -1.91
C CYS A 46 -2.81 -7.38 -3.04
N GLN A 47 -2.99 -8.17 -4.11
CA GLN A 47 -3.87 -7.78 -5.21
C GLN A 47 -5.33 -7.71 -4.78
N GLU A 48 -5.83 -8.71 -4.06
CA GLU A 48 -7.20 -8.70 -3.51
C GLU A 48 -7.44 -7.52 -2.58
N ALA A 49 -6.47 -7.22 -1.71
CA ALA A 49 -6.53 -6.07 -0.83
C ALA A 49 -6.49 -4.75 -1.60
N TYR A 50 -5.66 -4.64 -2.64
CA TYR A 50 -5.59 -3.44 -3.47
C TYR A 50 -6.93 -3.15 -4.15
N ASP A 51 -7.53 -4.17 -4.76
CA ASP A 51 -8.80 -4.04 -5.47
C ASP A 51 -9.93 -3.63 -4.50
N ASP A 52 -10.01 -4.27 -3.33
CA ASP A 52 -11.02 -3.94 -2.33
C ASP A 52 -10.79 -2.53 -1.75
N PHE A 53 -9.55 -2.22 -1.35
CA PHE A 53 -9.18 -0.94 -0.74
C PHE A 53 -9.45 0.24 -1.68
N THR A 54 -9.07 0.13 -2.96
CA THR A 54 -9.34 1.16 -3.97
C THR A 54 -10.80 1.24 -4.41
N SER A 55 -11.61 0.21 -4.16
CA SER A 55 -13.06 0.28 -4.36
C SER A 55 -13.77 1.08 -3.25
N ARG A 56 -13.21 1.09 -2.03
CA ARG A 56 -13.75 1.78 -0.86
C ARG A 56 -13.39 3.26 -0.82
N HIS A 57 -12.22 3.59 -1.34
CA HIS A 57 -11.63 4.92 -1.26
C HIS A 57 -11.40 5.52 -2.64
N LYS A 58 -11.55 6.84 -2.76
CA LYS A 58 -11.13 7.56 -3.95
C LYS A 58 -9.63 7.85 -3.86
N LEU A 59 -8.84 6.97 -4.46
CA LEU A 59 -7.38 7.00 -4.41
C LEU A 59 -6.79 7.14 -5.81
N HIS A 60 -5.63 7.78 -5.89
CA HIS A 60 -4.77 7.79 -7.08
C HIS A 60 -3.35 7.39 -6.68
N LEU A 61 -2.54 7.02 -7.68
CA LEU A 61 -1.15 6.61 -7.47
C LEU A 61 -0.21 7.80 -7.63
N GLU A 62 0.71 7.96 -6.68
CA GLU A 62 1.81 8.92 -6.76
C GLU A 62 3.15 8.24 -6.46
N TRP A 63 4.19 8.67 -7.18
CA TRP A 63 5.59 8.35 -6.92
C TRP A 63 6.17 9.26 -5.84
N PHE A 64 6.79 8.66 -4.83
CA PHE A 64 7.54 9.34 -3.80
C PHE A 64 9.02 8.96 -3.88
N ASP A 65 9.90 9.93 -3.71
CA ASP A 65 11.33 9.66 -3.53
C ASP A 65 11.60 9.14 -2.12
N TRP A 66 12.62 8.29 -1.97
CA TRP A 66 13.11 7.85 -0.68
C TRP A 66 14.32 8.69 -0.22
N PRO A 67 14.39 9.15 1.04
CA PRO A 67 13.34 9.08 2.06
C PRO A 67 12.18 10.05 1.77
N ALA A 68 10.95 9.63 2.07
CA ALA A 68 9.76 10.41 1.71
C ALA A 68 9.37 11.51 2.71
N ALA A 69 10.23 11.80 3.69
CA ALA A 69 9.99 12.88 4.64
C ALA A 69 10.16 14.24 3.96
N GLY A 70 9.09 15.03 3.91
CA GLY A 70 9.10 16.35 3.28
C GLY A 70 9.08 16.33 1.75
N THR A 71 8.82 15.18 1.13
CA THR A 71 8.62 15.09 -0.32
C THR A 71 7.14 15.24 -0.67
N THR A 72 6.87 15.81 -1.84
CA THR A 72 5.55 15.81 -2.47
C THR A 72 5.53 14.72 -3.53
N GLY A 73 4.46 13.93 -3.58
CA GLY A 73 4.34 12.88 -4.58
C GLY A 73 4.18 13.45 -5.98
N ARG A 74 4.55 12.64 -6.97
CA ARG A 74 4.36 12.93 -8.39
C ARG A 74 3.31 11.96 -8.94
N PRO A 75 2.22 12.43 -9.57
CA PRO A 75 1.21 11.53 -10.12
C PRO A 75 1.82 10.45 -11.02
N ALA A 76 1.38 9.21 -10.85
CA ALA A 76 1.77 8.10 -11.69
C ALA A 76 1.02 8.12 -13.03
N GLU A 77 1.67 7.67 -14.10
CA GLU A 77 1.01 7.58 -15.40
C GLU A 77 -0.08 6.51 -15.39
N PRO A 78 -1.19 6.69 -16.15
CA PRO A 78 -2.19 5.64 -16.31
C PRO A 78 -1.55 4.35 -16.83
N GLY A 79 -1.78 3.24 -16.14
CA GLY A 79 -1.18 1.94 -16.48
C GLY A 79 0.20 1.69 -15.88
N THR A 80 0.68 2.56 -14.97
CA THR A 80 1.83 2.26 -14.13
C THR A 80 1.62 0.90 -13.45
N PRO A 81 2.55 -0.06 -13.62
CA PRO A 81 2.41 -1.37 -13.01
C PRO A 81 2.44 -1.26 -11.49
N LEU A 82 1.56 -2.01 -10.82
CA LEU A 82 1.57 -2.12 -9.38
C LEU A 82 2.78 -2.98 -8.96
N ASP A 83 3.61 -2.44 -8.08
CA ASP A 83 4.71 -3.16 -7.48
C ASP A 83 4.54 -3.16 -5.95
N PHE A 84 4.09 -4.29 -5.42
CA PHE A 84 3.90 -4.51 -3.98
C PHE A 84 5.20 -4.92 -3.27
N ASP A 85 6.33 -4.96 -3.99
CA ASP A 85 7.63 -5.25 -3.44
C ASP A 85 7.72 -6.63 -2.78
N ILE A 86 7.07 -7.63 -3.40
CA ILE A 86 6.89 -8.98 -2.84
C ILE A 86 8.23 -9.67 -2.55
N ASN A 87 9.33 -9.30 -3.20
CA ASN A 87 10.59 -10.05 -3.08
C ASN A 87 11.62 -9.40 -2.16
N THR A 88 11.35 -8.23 -1.58
CA THR A 88 12.36 -7.54 -0.78
C THR A 88 12.32 -7.97 0.67
N ARG A 89 13.45 -7.76 1.33
CA ARG A 89 13.59 -7.92 2.77
C ARG A 89 13.04 -6.73 3.55
N GLY A 90 12.28 -5.85 2.89
CA GLY A 90 11.64 -4.68 3.47
C GLY A 90 12.56 -3.47 3.69
N GLU A 91 13.71 -3.44 3.02
CA GLU A 91 14.51 -2.23 2.85
C GLU A 91 14.19 -1.64 1.48
N ILE A 92 13.61 -0.44 1.46
CA ILE A 92 13.47 0.37 0.25
C ILE A 92 14.51 1.49 0.27
N ASP A 93 15.29 1.56 -0.79
CA ASP A 93 16.30 2.61 -1.03
C ASP A 93 16.03 3.37 -2.34
N SER A 94 14.88 3.13 -2.94
CA SER A 94 14.46 3.64 -4.25
C SER A 94 13.09 4.34 -4.16
N PRO A 95 12.74 5.16 -5.16
CA PRO A 95 11.41 5.73 -5.23
C PRO A 95 10.33 4.64 -5.22
N PHE A 96 9.23 4.91 -4.53
CA PHE A 96 8.15 3.96 -4.34
C PHE A 96 6.81 4.56 -4.74
N LEU A 97 5.86 3.69 -5.05
CA LEU A 97 4.51 4.07 -5.40
C LEU A 97 3.61 4.02 -4.16
N ALA A 98 2.74 5.01 -4.01
CA ALA A 98 1.75 5.06 -2.94
C ALA A 98 0.38 5.46 -3.46
N LEU A 99 -0.65 4.92 -2.82
CA LEU A 99 -2.03 5.36 -2.94
C LEU A 99 -2.25 6.60 -2.07
N VAL A 100 -2.77 7.65 -2.68
CA VAL A 100 -3.06 8.94 -2.04
C VAL A 100 -4.54 9.27 -2.23
N PRO A 101 -5.25 9.76 -1.20
CA PRO A 101 -6.62 10.23 -1.31
C PRO A 101 -6.77 11.41 -2.27
N ASP A 102 -7.83 11.39 -3.08
CA ASP A 102 -8.23 12.54 -3.91
C ASP A 102 -8.61 13.77 -3.08
N SER A 103 -8.90 13.57 -1.80
CA SER A 103 -9.21 14.61 -0.84
C SER A 103 -8.75 14.17 0.55
N PRO A 104 -8.24 15.10 1.39
CA PRO A 104 -7.74 14.76 2.72
C PRO A 104 -8.78 13.99 3.52
N ILE A 105 -8.36 12.91 4.16
CA ILE A 105 -9.28 12.09 4.95
C ILE A 105 -9.65 12.86 6.21
N SER A 106 -10.95 13.16 6.35
CA SER A 106 -11.46 13.78 7.57
C SER A 106 -11.63 12.71 8.65
N PRO A 107 -11.16 12.93 9.88
CA PRO A 107 -11.51 12.06 10.99
C PRO A 107 -13.02 12.16 11.24
N GLY A 108 -13.71 11.05 10.99
CA GLY A 108 -15.14 10.89 11.29
C GLY A 108 -15.41 10.79 12.78
#